data_AF-A0A920TY44-F1
#
_entry.id   AF-A0A920TY44-F1
#
_cell.length_a   1.000
_cell.length_b   1.000
_cell.length_c   1.000
_cell.angle_alpha   90.00
_cell.angle_beta   90.00
_cell.angle_gamma   90.00
#
_symmetry.space_group_name_H-M   'P 1'
#
loop_
_entity.id
_entity.type
_entity.pdbx_description
1 polymer ?
#
loop_
_entity_poly.entity_id
_entity_poly.type
_entity_poly.pdbx_seq_one_letter_code
_entity_poly.pdbx_strand_id
1 'polypeptide(L)' 'MSEEINNSAIIGGGVIGGGWAARLVLNGIDVNVYDPSAKAKENIGEMLSNAKHAYSKLTMAPLLKPGKNEVL' A
#
# COMPACT_ATOMS: atom_id res chain seq x y z
N MET A 1 -3.89 17.23 20.18
CA MET A 1 -3.86 16.01 19.34
C MET A 1 -3.74 16.48 17.91
N SER A 2 -2.77 15.96 17.16
CA SER A 2 -2.69 16.19 15.70
C SER A 2 -3.85 15.47 15.03
N GLU A 3 -4.30 15.96 13.88
CA GLU A 3 -5.31 15.27 13.07
C GLU A 3 -4.79 13.90 12.62
N GLU A 4 -5.68 12.89 12.59
CA GLU A 4 -5.34 11.56 12.09
C GLU A 4 -5.27 11.55 10.55
N ILE A 5 -4.16 11.02 10.02
CA ILE A 5 -3.97 10.85 8.58
C ILE A 5 -4.59 9.52 8.16
N ASN A 6 -5.70 9.59 7.43
CA ASN A 6 -6.44 8.42 6.96
C ASN A 6 -6.30 8.14 5.45
N ASN A 7 -5.79 9.11 4.68
CA ASN A 7 -5.64 9.02 3.23
C ASN A 7 -4.24 9.44 2.78
N SER A 8 -3.75 8.83 1.70
CA SER A 8 -2.48 9.19 1.06
C SER A 8 -2.57 9.08 -0.46
N ALA A 9 -1.85 9.95 -1.15
CA ALA A 9 -1.65 9.89 -2.59
C ALA A 9 -0.19 9.55 -2.89
N ILE A 10 0.04 8.63 -3.82
CA ILE A 10 1.36 8.21 -4.27
C ILE A 10 1.49 8.50 -5.76
N ILE A 11 2.51 9.25 -6.14
CA ILE A 11 2.81 9.57 -7.54
C ILE A 11 3.98 8.68 -7.99
N GLY A 12 3.68 7.70 -8.83
CA GLY A 12 4.58 6.64 -9.28
C GLY A 12 4.41 5.34 -8.49
N GLY A 13 4.01 4.28 -9.17
CA GLY A 13 3.81 2.91 -8.68
C GLY A 13 4.99 1.97 -8.94
N GLY A 14 6.20 2.51 -9.14
CA GLY A 14 7.44 1.73 -9.18
C GLY A 14 7.79 1.10 -7.82
N VAL A 15 8.99 0.53 -7.70
CA VAL A 15 9.42 -0.24 -6.50
C VAL A 15 9.20 0.50 -5.18
N ILE A 16 9.64 1.76 -5.10
CA ILE A 16 9.52 2.54 -3.87
C ILE A 16 8.08 2.96 -3.61
N GLY A 17 7.38 3.44 -4.63
CA GLY A 17 5.99 3.87 -4.50
C GLY A 17 5.06 2.73 -4.13
N GLY A 18 5.23 1.55 -4.72
CA GLY A 18 4.47 0.36 -4.37
C GLY A 18 4.80 -0.20 -2.99
N GLY A 19 6.06 -0.09 -2.56
CA GLY A 19 6.44 -0.38 -1.17
C GLY A 19 5.69 0.51 -0.17
N TRP A 20 5.60 1.82 -0.44
CA TRP A 20 4.82 2.75 0.37
C TRP A 20 3.32 2.46 0.31
N ALA A 21 2.78 2.18 -0.87
CA ALA A 21 1.37 1.82 -1.04
C ALA A 21 1.02 0.60 -0.17
N ALA A 22 1.82 -0.46 -0.25
CA ALA A 22 1.63 -1.66 0.54
C ALA A 22 1.76 -1.38 2.05
N ARG A 23 2.76 -0.59 2.46
CA ARG A 23 2.96 -0.24 3.87
C ARG A 23 1.75 0.49 4.45
N LEU A 24 1.25 1.50 3.75
CA LEU A 24 0.14 2.35 4.20
C LEU A 24 -1.18 1.57 4.20
N VAL A 25 -1.48 0.87 3.11
CA VAL A 25 -2.68 0.02 2.99
C VAL A 25 -2.73 -1.03 4.09
N LEU A 26 -1.63 -1.75 4.36
CA LEU A 26 -1.61 -2.77 5.41
C LEU A 26 -1.72 -2.21 6.83
N ASN A 27 -1.56 -0.90 7.00
CA ASN A 27 -1.73 -0.20 8.26
C ASN A 27 -3.01 0.67 8.30
N GLY A 28 -3.96 0.42 7.40
CA GLY A 28 -5.30 1.01 7.47
C GLY A 28 -5.47 2.37 6.80
N ILE A 29 -4.47 2.85 6.06
CA ILE A 29 -4.54 4.11 5.32
C ILE A 29 -5.04 3.83 3.89
N ASP A 30 -6.03 4.60 3.45
CA ASP A 30 -6.53 4.55 2.08
C ASP A 30 -5.51 5.21 1.13
N VAL A 31 -5.16 4.54 0.03
CA VAL A 31 -4.09 4.99 -0.89
C VAL A 31 -4.57 5.08 -2.34
N ASN A 32 -4.41 6.25 -2.94
CA ASN A 32 -4.55 6.43 -4.38
C ASN A 32 -3.17 6.51 -5.03
N VAL A 33 -2.86 5.65 -5.98
CA VAL A 33 -1.60 5.64 -6.72
C VAL A 33 -1.86 6.18 -8.12
N TYR A 34 -1.09 7.16 -8.57
CA TYR A 34 -1.11 7.60 -9.96
C TYR A 34 0.16 7.14 -10.67
N ASP A 35 0.04 6.38 -11.75
CA ASP A 35 1.18 5.96 -12.57
C ASP A 35 0.75 5.75 -14.03
N PRO A 36 1.41 6.40 -15.01
CA PRO A 36 1.04 6.29 -16.43
C PRO A 36 1.29 4.90 -17.03
N SER A 37 2.02 4.02 -16.33
CA SER A 37 2.30 2.66 -16.77
C SER A 37 1.06 1.78 -16.70
N ALA A 38 0.72 1.14 -17.81
CA ALA A 38 -0.34 0.12 -17.85
C ALA A 38 -0.07 -1.07 -16.89
N LYS A 39 1.17 -1.28 -16.45
CA LYS A 39 1.56 -2.35 -15.51
C LYS A 39 1.43 -1.94 -14.04
N ALA A 40 1.16 -0.68 -13.74
CA ALA A 40 1.18 -0.19 -12.37
C ALA A 40 0.20 -0.96 -11.47
N LYS A 41 -1.02 -1.20 -11.94
CA LYS A 41 -2.04 -1.94 -11.18
C LYS A 41 -1.59 -3.37 -10.83
N GLU A 42 -1.00 -4.07 -11.79
CA GLU A 42 -0.46 -5.43 -11.61
C GLU A 42 0.70 -5.42 -10.61
N ASN A 43 1.69 -4.56 -10.83
CA ASN A 43 2.87 -4.43 -9.98
C ASN A 43 2.52 -4.09 -8.52
N ILE A 44 1.57 -3.15 -8.32
CA ILE A 44 1.09 -2.77 -6.98
C ILE A 44 0.38 -3.95 -6.30
N GLY A 45 -0.43 -4.70 -7.06
CA GLY A 45 -1.07 -5.91 -6.56
C GLY A 45 -0.06 -6.97 -6.09
N GLU A 46 0.98 -7.22 -6.89
CA GLU A 46 2.06 -8.14 -6.54
C GLU A 46 2.83 -7.66 -5.30
N MET A 47 3.20 -6.39 -5.22
CA MET A 47 3.89 -5.82 -4.05
C MET A 47 3.03 -5.92 -2.79
N LEU A 48 1.73 -5.66 -2.87
CA LEU A 48 0.83 -5.81 -1.72
C LEU A 48 0.74 -7.28 -1.27
N SER A 49 0.69 -8.23 -2.20
CA SER A 49 0.72 -9.67 -1.90
C SER A 49 2.02 -10.06 -1.20
N ASN A 50 3.16 -9.66 -1.76
CA ASN A 50 4.49 -9.92 -1.20
C ASN A 50 4.66 -9.29 0.18
N ALA A 51 4.16 -8.06 0.37
CA ALA A 51 4.22 -7.37 1.64
C ALA A 51 3.39 -8.08 2.72
N LYS A 52 2.18 -8.56 2.39
CA LYS A 52 1.37 -9.38 3.32
C LYS A 52 2.12 -10.63 3.77
N HIS A 53 2.72 -11.35 2.81
CA HIS A 53 3.51 -12.54 3.11
C HIS A 53 4.71 -12.23 4.00
N ALA A 54 5.47 -11.17 3.68
CA ALA A 54 6.62 -10.75 4.48
C ALA A 54 6.21 -10.30 5.89
N TYR A 55 5.10 -9.58 6.04
CA TYR A 55 4.59 -9.12 7.34
C TYR A 55 4.34 -10.28 8.30
N SER A 56 3.76 -11.37 7.80
CA SER A 56 3.49 -12.58 8.58
C SER A 56 4.75 -13.24 9.16
N LYS A 57 5.92 -12.97 8.57
CA LYS A 57 7.23 -13.49 9.03
C LYS A 57 7.95 -12.56 9.99
N LEU A 58 7.53 -11.30 10.08
CA LEU A 58 8.18 -10.28 10.91
C LEU A 58 7.56 -10.19 12.31
N THR A 59 6.27 -10.50 12.44
CA THR A 59 5.54 -10.37 13.71
C THR A 59 4.34 -11.31 13.76
N MET A 60 3.98 -11.71 14.98
CA MET A 60 2.74 -12.44 15.28
C MET A 60 1.55 -11.52 15.58
N ALA A 61 1.77 -10.20 15.61
CA ALA A 61 0.68 -9.24 15.81
C ALA A 61 -0.34 -9.33 14.66
N PRO A 62 -1.65 -9.22 14.94
CA PRO A 62 -2.65 -9.18 13.89
C PRO A 62 -2.44 -7.95 13.00
N LEU A 63 -2.72 -8.10 11.71
CA LEU A 63 -2.79 -6.95 10.81
C LEU A 63 -3.98 -6.08 11.20
N LEU A 64 -3.81 -4.76 11.06
CA LEU A 64 -4.92 -3.84 11.06
C LEU A 64 -5.86 -4.16 9.88
N LYS A 65 -7.10 -3.69 9.97
CA LYS A 65 -8.00 -3.72 8.81
C LYS A 65 -7.32 -2.93 7.68
N PRO A 66 -7.00 -3.56 6.53
CA PRO A 66 -6.31 -2.83 5.48
C PRO A 66 -7.17 -1.69 4.92
N GLY A 67 -6.51 -0.61 4.54
CA GLY A 67 -7.12 0.46 3.77
C GLY A 67 -7.50 0.01 2.36
N LYS A 68 -8.22 0.87 1.65
CA LYS A 68 -8.51 0.72 0.23
C LYS A 68 -7.30 1.17 -0.58
N ASN A 69 -7.16 0.63 -1.78
CA ASN A 69 -6.27 1.23 -2.76
C ASN A 69 -6.88 1.24 -4.15
N GLU A 70 -6.52 2.28 -4.89
CA GLU A 70 -6.85 2.45 -6.30
C GLU A 70 -5.60 2.89 -7.05
N VAL A 71 -5.43 2.37 -8.27
CA VAL A 71 -4.37 2.79 -9.19
C VAL A 71 -5.04 3.51 -10.36
N LEU A 72 -4.75 4.80 -10.47
CA LEU A 72 -5.28 5.79 -11.39
C LEU A 72 -4.32 6.03 -12.55
#